data_AF-K0TG06-F1
#
_entry.id   AF-K0TG06-F1
#
_cell.length_a   1.000
_cell.length_b   1.000
_cell.length_c   1.000
_cell.angle_alpha   90.00
_cell.angle_beta   90.00
_cell.angle_gamma   90.00
#
_symmetry.space_group_name_H-M   'P 1'
#
loop_
_entity.id
_entity.type
_entity.pdbx_description
1 polymer ?
#
loop_
_entity_poly.entity_id
_entity_poly.type
_entity_poly.pdbx_seq_one_letter_code
_entity_poly.pdbx_strand_id
1 'polypeptide(L)'
;MSELQSMHASRIGTVFGRDLDDMERKIERKTTDVTTLFRKAERSLQKVGNSTRRAGGQESTVGANIQRSLAMQLQTLSSDFRQKQRKYLADVKAQKSGGLVESEARFGINLEDDGTLQNNHSFGTSQQMAVVDDLQSEIQSRDKEISQIAKSIEELGSIFKELAVLVIDQGTILDRIDYNMEAVVEHTKTGIKQLEKAERSQKSARPLKCIGCLLATIMILLLILVMKHRH
;
A
#
# COMPACT_ATOMS: atom_id res chain seq x y z
N MET A 1 -11.67 -5.76 11.20
CA MET A 1 -11.96 -7.05 10.53
C MET A 1 -12.15 -8.18 11.53
N SER A 2 -11.26 -8.36 12.51
CA SER A 2 -11.41 -9.40 13.55
C SER A 2 -12.71 -9.27 14.36
N GLU A 3 -13.13 -8.05 14.68
CA GLU A 3 -14.42 -7.76 15.34
C GLU A 3 -15.61 -8.22 14.47
N LEU A 4 -15.56 -8.00 13.16
CA LEU A 4 -16.61 -8.43 12.23
C LEU A 4 -16.65 -9.96 12.11
N GLN A 5 -15.49 -10.63 12.11
CA GLN A 5 -15.43 -12.09 12.13
C GLN A 5 -16.04 -12.68 13.40
N SER A 6 -15.80 -12.06 14.55
CA SER A 6 -16.44 -12.45 15.82
C SER A 6 -17.97 -12.27 15.74
N MET A 7 -18.44 -11.15 15.18
CA MET A 7 -19.88 -10.93 14.96
C MET A 7 -20.50 -11.92 13.98
N HIS A 8 -19.81 -12.28 12.88
CA HIS A 8 -20.27 -13.30 11.95
C HIS A 8 -20.41 -14.68 12.61
N ALA A 9 -19.42 -15.09 13.41
CA ALA A 9 -19.47 -16.35 14.15
C ALA A 9 -20.59 -16.35 15.21
N SER A 10 -20.75 -15.24 15.94
CA SER A 10 -21.82 -15.07 16.93
C SER A 10 -23.21 -15.10 16.28
N ARG A 11 -23.36 -14.52 15.09
CA ARG A 11 -24.63 -14.49 14.35
C ARG A 11 -25.04 -15.89 13.88
N ILE A 12 -24.11 -16.70 13.39
CA ILE A 12 -24.37 -18.08 12.96
C ILE A 12 -24.84 -18.95 14.15
N GLY A 13 -24.32 -18.70 15.36
CA GLY A 13 -24.70 -19.42 16.58
C GLY A 13 -26.07 -19.04 17.15
N THR A 14 -26.63 -17.88 16.79
CA THR A 14 -27.94 -17.42 17.27
C THR A 14 -29.03 -17.74 16.27
N VAL A 15 -30.02 -18.54 16.69
CA VAL A 15 -30.97 -19.16 15.76
C VAL A 15 -32.27 -18.34 15.61
N PHE A 16 -32.76 -17.61 16.64
CA PHE A 16 -33.95 -16.72 16.52
C PHE A 16 -34.00 -15.62 17.61
N GLY A 17 -34.55 -14.43 17.30
CA GLY A 17 -34.92 -13.37 18.27
C GLY A 17 -34.68 -11.93 17.81
N ARG A 18 -35.16 -10.91 18.55
CA ARG A 18 -34.85 -9.47 18.32
C ARG A 18 -33.33 -9.20 18.29
N ASP A 19 -32.57 -10.00 19.02
CA ASP A 19 -31.10 -9.92 19.06
C ASP A 19 -30.44 -10.27 17.72
N LEU A 20 -31.08 -11.10 16.90
CA LEU A 20 -30.61 -11.44 15.55
C LEU A 20 -30.72 -10.23 14.62
N ASP A 21 -31.88 -9.55 14.61
CA ASP A 21 -32.10 -8.35 13.79
C ASP A 21 -31.12 -7.23 14.15
N ASP A 22 -30.81 -7.07 15.45
CA ASP A 22 -29.84 -6.08 15.93
C ASP A 22 -28.40 -6.47 15.56
N MET A 23 -28.05 -7.76 15.59
CA MET A 23 -26.75 -8.24 15.13
C MET A 23 -26.58 -8.09 13.61
N GLU A 24 -27.60 -8.41 12.82
CA GLU A 24 -27.58 -8.22 11.36
C GLU A 24 -27.37 -6.75 10.98
N ARG A 25 -28.07 -5.82 11.64
CA ARG A 25 -27.83 -4.37 11.45
C ARG A 25 -26.42 -3.94 11.83
N LYS A 26 -25.84 -4.49 12.90
CA LYS A 26 -24.46 -4.19 13.30
C LYS A 26 -23.45 -4.71 12.28
N ILE A 27 -23.65 -5.92 11.78
CA ILE A 27 -22.82 -6.54 10.73
C ILE A 27 -22.91 -5.71 9.44
N GLU A 28 -24.11 -5.30 9.03
CA GLU A 28 -24.33 -4.46 7.86
C GLU A 28 -23.60 -3.11 7.97
N ARG A 29 -23.75 -2.42 9.11
CA ARG A 29 -23.05 -1.14 9.37
C ARG A 29 -21.54 -1.31 9.29
N LYS A 30 -20.98 -2.29 10.00
CA LYS A 30 -19.53 -2.53 10.02
C LYS A 30 -19.00 -2.97 8.66
N THR A 31 -19.76 -3.74 7.88
CA THR A 31 -19.39 -4.13 6.51
C THR A 31 -19.36 -2.91 5.59
N THR A 32 -20.36 -2.03 5.72
CA THR A 32 -20.40 -0.76 4.99
C THR A 32 -19.23 0.14 5.39
N ASP A 33 -18.94 0.28 6.68
CA ASP A 33 -17.82 1.05 7.19
C ASP A 33 -16.48 0.55 6.63
N VAL A 34 -16.25 -0.77 6.65
CA VAL A 34 -15.03 -1.36 6.08
C VAL A 34 -14.95 -1.07 4.58
N THR A 35 -16.03 -1.21 3.84
CA THR A 35 -16.06 -0.96 2.38
C THR A 35 -15.80 0.52 2.06
N THR A 36 -16.37 1.44 2.83
CA THR A 36 -16.10 2.89 2.68
C THR A 36 -14.66 3.24 3.03
N LEU A 37 -14.04 2.58 4.00
CA LEU A 37 -12.60 2.73 4.30
C LEU A 37 -11.73 2.25 3.14
N PHE A 38 -12.06 1.13 2.49
CA PHE A 38 -11.36 0.67 1.29
C PHE A 38 -11.45 1.71 0.16
N ARG A 39 -12.64 2.26 -0.11
CA ARG A 39 -12.82 3.35 -1.10
C ARG A 39 -12.03 4.60 -0.74
N LYS A 40 -12.03 4.99 0.53
CA LYS A 40 -11.24 6.15 0.99
C LYS A 40 -9.75 5.92 0.78
N ALA A 41 -9.25 4.73 1.11
CA ALA A 41 -7.85 4.36 0.90
C ALA A 41 -7.49 4.36 -0.59
N GLU A 42 -8.33 3.80 -1.44
CA GLU A 42 -8.18 3.78 -2.90
C GLU A 42 -8.12 5.20 -3.50
N ARG A 43 -9.03 6.10 -3.13
CA ARG A 43 -9.00 7.51 -3.55
C ARG A 43 -7.75 8.26 -3.04
N SER A 44 -7.38 8.05 -1.78
CA SER A 44 -6.15 8.63 -1.21
C SER A 44 -4.92 8.16 -1.98
N LEU A 45 -4.88 6.89 -2.37
CA LEU A 45 -3.80 6.30 -3.12
C LEU A 45 -3.69 6.87 -4.53
N GLN A 46 -4.82 7.04 -5.23
CA GLN A 46 -4.86 7.73 -6.52
C GLN A 46 -4.39 9.18 -6.44
N LYS A 47 -4.78 9.89 -5.37
CA LYS A 47 -4.33 11.28 -5.14
C LYS A 47 -2.81 11.35 -4.96
N VAL A 48 -2.22 10.44 -4.18
CA VAL A 48 -0.76 10.35 -4.01
C VAL A 48 -0.07 10.09 -5.35
N GLY A 49 -0.59 9.17 -6.16
CA GLY A 49 -0.06 8.91 -7.51
C GLY A 49 -0.11 10.14 -8.42
N ASN A 50 -1.22 10.86 -8.42
CA ASN A 50 -1.39 12.05 -9.26
C ASN A 50 -0.51 13.23 -8.78
N SER A 51 -0.37 13.41 -7.47
CA SER A 51 0.50 14.45 -6.89
C SER A 51 1.98 14.20 -7.20
N THR A 52 2.43 12.96 -7.06
CA THR A 52 3.85 12.59 -7.26
C THR A 52 4.26 12.64 -8.73
N ARG A 53 3.36 12.25 -9.65
CA ARG A 53 3.56 12.44 -11.10
C ARG A 53 3.73 13.91 -11.50
N ARG A 54 3.06 14.84 -10.80
CA ARG A 54 3.14 16.29 -11.09
C ARG A 54 4.41 16.94 -10.54
N ALA A 55 4.95 16.44 -9.43
CA ALA A 55 6.16 16.97 -8.81
C ALA A 55 7.42 16.73 -9.67
N GLY A 56 7.46 15.62 -10.42
CA GLY A 56 8.59 15.26 -11.28
C GLY A 56 9.85 14.88 -10.49
N GLY A 57 10.91 14.50 -11.20
CA GLY A 57 12.20 14.13 -10.59
C GLY A 57 12.12 12.92 -9.65
N GLN A 58 12.96 12.92 -8.60
CA GLN A 58 13.07 11.82 -7.63
C GLN A 58 11.79 11.58 -6.82
N GLU A 59 10.99 12.63 -6.59
CA GLU A 59 9.74 12.55 -5.83
C GLU A 59 8.66 11.75 -6.57
N SER A 60 8.67 11.79 -7.91
CA SER A 60 7.81 10.96 -8.76
C SER A 60 8.12 9.46 -8.60
N THR A 61 9.40 9.10 -8.62
CA THR A 61 9.86 7.71 -8.47
C THR A 61 9.53 7.14 -7.09
N VAL A 62 9.84 7.89 -6.02
CA VAL A 62 9.53 7.50 -4.64
C VAL A 62 8.01 7.39 -4.45
N GLY A 63 7.27 8.36 -4.96
CA GLY A 63 5.80 8.38 -4.92
C GLY A 63 5.16 7.18 -5.62
N ALA A 64 5.64 6.84 -6.82
CA ALA A 64 5.16 5.68 -7.56
C ALA A 64 5.46 4.36 -6.82
N ASN A 65 6.61 4.25 -6.15
CA ASN A 65 6.96 3.07 -5.36
C ASN A 65 6.07 2.91 -4.13
N ILE A 66 5.81 4.01 -3.42
CA ILE A 66 4.87 4.04 -2.28
C ILE A 66 3.46 3.68 -2.75
N GLN A 67 3.00 4.26 -3.86
CA GLN A 67 1.68 3.99 -4.42
C GLN A 67 1.51 2.50 -4.75
N ARG A 68 2.49 1.88 -5.39
CA ARG A 68 2.45 0.44 -5.71
C ARG A 68 2.46 -0.43 -4.47
N SER A 69 3.32 -0.15 -3.50
CA SER A 69 3.41 -0.91 -2.25
C SER A 69 2.08 -0.90 -1.49
N LEU A 70 1.50 0.29 -1.33
CA LEU A 70 0.20 0.45 -0.68
C LEU A 70 -0.95 -0.17 -1.50
N ALA A 71 -0.89 -0.11 -2.84
CA ALA A 71 -1.86 -0.77 -3.71
C ALA A 71 -1.87 -2.28 -3.48
N MET A 72 -0.68 -2.93 -3.43
CA MET A 72 -0.55 -4.36 -3.17
C MET A 72 -1.08 -4.73 -1.78
N GLN A 73 -0.75 -3.96 -0.74
CA GLN A 73 -1.28 -4.21 0.62
C GLN A 73 -2.80 -4.10 0.66
N LEU A 74 -3.37 -3.07 0.01
CA LEU A 74 -4.81 -2.85 -0.04
C LEU A 74 -5.52 -3.95 -0.87
N GLN A 75 -4.86 -4.45 -1.92
CA GLN A 75 -5.35 -5.55 -2.73
C GLN A 75 -5.38 -6.87 -1.95
N THR A 76 -4.32 -7.21 -1.22
CA THR A 76 -4.27 -8.38 -0.33
C THR A 76 -5.35 -8.30 0.73
N LEU A 77 -5.50 -7.14 1.37
CA LEU A 77 -6.50 -6.92 2.42
C LEU A 77 -7.94 -7.01 1.87
N SER A 78 -8.19 -6.46 0.67
CA SER A 78 -9.48 -6.59 -0.02
C SER A 78 -9.77 -8.04 -0.40
N SER A 79 -8.75 -8.81 -0.80
CA SER A 79 -8.90 -10.23 -1.10
C SER A 79 -9.29 -11.04 0.14
N ASP A 80 -8.58 -10.85 1.26
CA ASP A 80 -8.89 -11.49 2.54
C ASP A 80 -10.32 -11.14 3.01
N PHE A 81 -10.70 -9.86 2.92
CA PHE A 81 -12.03 -9.42 3.32
C PHE A 81 -13.14 -10.02 2.43
N ARG A 82 -12.96 -10.05 1.11
CA ARG A 82 -13.90 -10.72 0.19
C ARG A 82 -14.03 -12.21 0.48
N GLN A 83 -12.94 -12.90 0.78
CA GLN A 83 -12.99 -14.32 1.13
C GLN A 83 -13.79 -14.55 2.41
N LYS A 84 -13.62 -13.71 3.43
CA LYS A 84 -14.40 -13.76 4.67
C LYS A 84 -15.89 -13.50 4.43
N GLN A 85 -16.24 -12.52 3.61
CA GLN A 85 -17.63 -12.23 3.22
C GLN A 85 -18.27 -13.37 2.42
N ARG A 86 -17.51 -13.99 1.50
CA ARG A 86 -17.97 -15.17 0.74
C ARG A 86 -18.23 -16.37 1.65
N LYS A 87 -17.34 -16.63 2.61
CA LYS A 87 -17.52 -17.68 3.61
C LYS A 87 -18.78 -17.43 4.44
N TYR A 88 -18.93 -16.21 4.97
CA TYR A 88 -20.13 -15.82 5.72
C TYR A 88 -21.41 -15.99 4.90
N LEU A 89 -21.40 -15.58 3.62
CA LEU A 89 -22.54 -15.76 2.72
C LEU A 89 -22.91 -17.23 2.52
N ALA A 90 -21.92 -18.12 2.36
CA ALA A 90 -22.15 -19.55 2.25
C ALA A 90 -22.78 -20.12 3.53
N ASP A 91 -22.27 -19.71 4.69
CA ASP A 91 -22.80 -20.14 6.00
C ASP A 91 -24.25 -19.67 6.19
N VAL A 92 -24.57 -18.42 5.83
CA VAL A 92 -25.94 -17.85 5.89
C VAL A 92 -26.88 -18.60 4.96
N LYS A 93 -26.45 -18.92 3.73
CA LYS A 93 -27.23 -19.71 2.76
C LYS A 93 -27.50 -21.13 3.27
N ALA A 94 -26.49 -21.79 3.85
CA ALA A 94 -26.62 -23.15 4.40
C ALA A 94 -27.61 -23.20 5.58
N GLN A 95 -27.61 -22.18 6.44
CA GLN A 95 -28.53 -22.06 7.56
C GLN A 95 -29.99 -21.86 7.11
N LYS A 96 -30.22 -21.02 6.08
CA LYS A 96 -31.58 -20.72 5.59
C LYS A 96 -32.19 -21.80 4.69
N SER A 97 -31.37 -22.62 4.05
CA SER A 97 -31.80 -23.75 3.22
C SER A 97 -32.08 -25.04 4.04
N GLY A 98 -32.04 -24.97 5.37
CA GLY A 98 -32.35 -26.12 6.23
C GLY A 98 -31.31 -27.25 6.18
N GLY A 99 -30.07 -26.95 5.79
CA GLY A 99 -28.99 -27.94 5.68
C GLY A 99 -29.06 -28.85 4.45
N LEU A 100 -29.97 -28.60 3.50
CA LEU A 100 -30.12 -29.40 2.27
C LEU A 100 -29.39 -28.80 1.05
N VAL A 101 -28.44 -27.88 1.24
CA VAL A 101 -27.42 -27.65 0.19
C VAL A 101 -26.37 -28.73 0.36
N GLU A 102 -26.75 -29.91 -0.09
CA GLU A 102 -25.87 -31.04 -0.33
C GLU A 102 -24.79 -30.60 -1.32
N SER A 103 -23.57 -30.41 -0.81
CA SER A 103 -22.34 -30.96 -1.39
C SER A 103 -22.04 -30.77 -2.89
N GLU A 104 -22.61 -29.81 -3.61
CA GLU A 104 -22.16 -29.46 -4.98
C GLU A 104 -21.13 -28.33 -5.00
N ALA A 105 -21.03 -27.55 -3.93
CA ALA A 105 -19.99 -26.55 -3.76
C ALA A 105 -18.93 -27.04 -2.77
N ARG A 106 -18.26 -28.15 -3.09
CA ARG A 106 -16.83 -28.27 -2.83
C ARG A 106 -16.16 -27.11 -3.58
N PHE A 107 -16.21 -25.94 -2.98
CA PHE A 107 -15.44 -24.76 -3.36
C PHE A 107 -14.01 -25.26 -3.57
N GLY A 108 -13.54 -25.28 -4.82
CA GLY A 108 -12.25 -25.85 -5.23
C GLY A 108 -11.05 -25.06 -4.72
N ILE A 109 -11.07 -24.67 -3.45
CA ILE A 109 -9.92 -24.21 -2.69
C ILE A 109 -9.60 -25.34 -1.73
N ASN A 110 -8.68 -26.22 -2.14
CA ASN A 110 -7.92 -27.02 -1.18
C ASN A 110 -7.31 -26.05 -0.17
N LEU A 111 -7.83 -26.07 1.05
CA LEU A 111 -7.36 -25.30 2.21
C LEU A 111 -6.40 -26.13 3.09
N GLU A 112 -5.96 -27.29 2.58
CA GLU A 112 -4.86 -28.06 3.14
C GLU A 112 -3.67 -27.95 2.18
N ASP A 113 -2.89 -26.90 2.33
CA ASP A 113 -1.44 -27.01 2.17
C ASP A 113 -0.74 -26.04 3.12
N ASP A 114 -0.11 -26.67 4.09
CA ASP A 114 0.72 -26.14 5.14
C ASP A 114 2.12 -25.89 4.56
N GLY A 115 2.66 -24.68 4.72
CA GLY A 115 4.11 -24.55 4.87
C GLY A 115 5.03 -24.27 3.68
N THR A 116 4.62 -23.76 2.51
CA THR A 116 5.61 -23.27 1.51
C THR A 116 5.36 -21.86 0.98
N LEU A 117 6.06 -20.90 1.61
CA LEU A 117 6.36 -19.58 1.06
C LEU A 117 7.38 -19.71 -0.08
N GLN A 118 6.96 -20.13 -1.28
CA GLN A 118 7.76 -19.81 -2.47
C GLN A 118 6.94 -19.86 -3.76
N ASN A 119 6.88 -18.70 -4.40
CA ASN A 119 6.89 -18.57 -5.85
C ASN A 119 5.65 -19.06 -6.62
N ASN A 120 4.56 -18.27 -6.60
CA ASN A 120 3.65 -18.24 -7.75
C ASN A 120 2.96 -16.88 -7.87
N HIS A 121 3.66 -15.89 -8.44
CA HIS A 121 3.10 -14.58 -8.77
C HIS A 121 2.23 -14.64 -10.05
N SER A 122 1.41 -15.68 -10.18
CA SER A 122 0.45 -15.90 -11.25
C SER A 122 -0.87 -16.43 -10.67
N PHE A 123 -1.38 -15.75 -9.64
CA PHE A 123 -2.74 -16.00 -9.16
C PHE A 123 -3.70 -15.16 -10.00
N GLY A 124 -4.26 -15.80 -11.02
CA GLY A 124 -5.00 -15.19 -12.13
C GLY A 124 -6.22 -14.36 -11.72
N THR A 125 -6.15 -13.07 -12.05
CA THR A 125 -7.23 -12.07 -12.04
C THR A 125 -8.51 -12.53 -12.75
N SER A 126 -8.42 -13.47 -13.69
CA SER A 126 -9.54 -13.96 -14.50
C SER A 126 -10.50 -14.88 -13.72
N GLN A 127 -9.96 -15.73 -12.84
CA GLN A 127 -10.76 -16.75 -12.16
C GLN A 127 -11.55 -16.17 -10.97
N GLN A 128 -11.10 -15.06 -10.39
CA GLN A 128 -11.88 -14.32 -9.39
C GLN A 128 -13.07 -13.56 -9.99
N MET A 129 -13.04 -13.21 -11.28
CA MET A 129 -14.09 -12.42 -11.93
C MET A 129 -15.30 -13.26 -12.33
N ALA A 130 -15.06 -14.51 -12.76
CA ALA A 130 -16.11 -15.49 -13.05
C ALA A 130 -16.97 -15.84 -11.80
N VAL A 131 -16.34 -15.87 -10.62
CA VAL A 131 -17.01 -16.17 -9.33
C VAL A 131 -17.81 -14.96 -8.79
N VAL A 132 -17.73 -13.79 -9.43
CA VAL A 132 -18.65 -12.66 -9.17
C VAL A 132 -19.88 -12.77 -10.05
N ASP A 133 -19.71 -13.18 -11.31
CA ASP A 133 -20.78 -13.31 -12.30
C ASP A 133 -21.71 -14.49 -11.97
N ASP A 134 -21.16 -15.64 -11.54
CA ASP A 134 -21.95 -16.79 -11.08
C ASP A 134 -22.78 -16.47 -9.82
N LEU A 135 -22.29 -15.56 -8.97
CA LEU A 135 -23.01 -15.13 -7.77
C LEU A 135 -24.23 -14.27 -8.11
N GLN A 136 -24.21 -13.58 -9.26
CA GLN A 136 -25.27 -12.66 -9.69
C GLN A 136 -26.51 -13.41 -10.18
N SER A 137 -26.36 -14.62 -10.74
CA SER A 137 -27.50 -15.38 -11.29
C SER A 137 -28.35 -16.07 -10.20
N GLU A 138 -27.80 -16.32 -9.01
CA GLU A 138 -28.47 -17.07 -7.95
C GLU A 138 -29.13 -16.19 -6.85
N ILE A 139 -29.09 -14.86 -6.98
CA ILE A 139 -29.51 -13.89 -5.93
C ILE A 139 -30.87 -13.23 -6.21
N GLN A 140 -31.51 -13.48 -7.37
CA GLN A 140 -32.71 -12.74 -7.76
C GLN A 140 -33.98 -13.02 -6.92
N SER A 141 -33.97 -13.96 -5.97
CA SER A 141 -35.12 -14.18 -5.10
C SER A 141 -34.72 -14.60 -3.68
N ARG A 142 -34.81 -13.62 -2.76
CA ARG A 142 -35.01 -13.74 -1.30
C ARG A 142 -33.77 -13.86 -0.40
N ASP A 143 -33.14 -12.71 -0.11
CA ASP A 143 -32.94 -12.20 1.25
C ASP A 143 -32.18 -10.86 1.27
N LYS A 144 -32.63 -9.90 2.09
CA LYS A 144 -32.05 -8.55 2.17
C LYS A 144 -30.57 -8.58 2.63
N GLU A 145 -30.24 -9.47 3.55
CA GLU A 145 -28.88 -9.64 4.06
C GLU A 145 -27.93 -10.25 3.00
N ILE A 146 -28.37 -11.30 2.31
CA ILE A 146 -27.64 -11.93 1.21
C ILE A 146 -27.32 -10.90 0.11
N SER A 147 -28.31 -10.08 -0.24
CA SER A 147 -28.14 -8.99 -1.21
C SER A 147 -27.08 -7.98 -0.77
N GLN A 148 -27.05 -7.61 0.52
CA GLN A 148 -26.10 -6.65 1.04
C GLN A 148 -24.66 -7.18 1.08
N ILE A 149 -24.46 -8.45 1.45
CA ILE A 149 -23.14 -9.09 1.41
C ILE A 149 -22.63 -9.17 -0.03
N ALA A 150 -23.49 -9.58 -0.97
CA ALA A 150 -23.14 -9.65 -2.39
C ALA A 150 -22.73 -8.28 -2.94
N LYS A 151 -23.48 -7.22 -2.60
CA LYS A 151 -23.13 -5.84 -2.97
C LYS A 151 -21.77 -5.41 -2.43
N SER A 152 -21.44 -5.77 -1.17
CA SER A 152 -20.12 -5.49 -0.61
C SER A 152 -19.00 -6.24 -1.36
N ILE A 153 -19.23 -7.51 -1.72
CA ILE A 153 -18.28 -8.32 -2.51
C ILE A 153 -18.06 -7.71 -3.90
N GLU A 154 -19.13 -7.27 -4.56
CA GLU A 154 -19.09 -6.59 -5.86
C GLU A 154 -18.28 -5.29 -5.77
N GLU A 155 -18.57 -4.46 -4.76
CA GLU A 155 -17.86 -3.19 -4.55
C GLU A 155 -16.36 -3.40 -4.32
N LEU A 156 -15.99 -4.39 -3.49
CA LEU A 156 -14.59 -4.77 -3.28
C LEU A 156 -13.95 -5.32 -4.55
N GLY A 157 -14.73 -6.00 -5.41
CA GLY A 157 -14.31 -6.44 -6.74
C GLY A 157 -13.95 -5.27 -7.66
N SER A 158 -14.76 -4.21 -7.67
CA SER A 158 -14.46 -2.96 -8.39
C SER A 158 -13.16 -2.33 -7.89
N ILE A 159 -13.01 -2.19 -6.57
CA ILE A 159 -11.78 -1.67 -5.94
C ILE A 159 -10.57 -2.51 -6.34
N PHE A 160 -10.70 -3.84 -6.35
CA PHE A 160 -9.62 -4.73 -6.76
C PHE A 160 -9.17 -4.49 -8.21
N LYS A 161 -10.12 -4.31 -9.15
CA LYS A 161 -9.80 -4.01 -10.55
C LYS A 161 -9.09 -2.65 -10.68
N GLU A 162 -9.57 -1.64 -9.97
CA GLU A 162 -8.97 -0.30 -9.95
C GLU A 162 -7.55 -0.31 -9.38
N LEU A 163 -7.30 -1.09 -8.32
CA LEU A 163 -5.97 -1.26 -7.73
C LEU A 163 -5.03 -2.10 -8.60
N ALA A 164 -5.54 -3.10 -9.33
CA ALA A 164 -4.73 -3.93 -10.22
C ALA A 164 -4.03 -3.07 -11.29
N VAL A 165 -4.70 -2.05 -11.83
CA VAL A 165 -4.11 -1.10 -12.78
C VAL A 165 -2.90 -0.36 -12.18
N LEU A 166 -2.91 -0.09 -10.87
CA LEU A 166 -1.79 0.55 -10.18
C LEU A 166 -0.59 -0.40 -9.96
N VAL A 167 -0.81 -1.72 -10.01
CA VAL A 167 0.19 -2.76 -9.71
C VAL A 167 0.81 -3.37 -10.97
N ILE A 168 0.08 -3.42 -12.10
CA ILE A 168 0.47 -4.12 -13.34
C ILE A 168 1.72 -3.53 -14.03
N ASP A 169 2.12 -2.30 -13.72
CA ASP A 169 3.18 -1.57 -14.43
C ASP A 169 4.63 -2.01 -14.09
N GLN A 170 4.84 -3.20 -13.53
CA GLN A 170 6.16 -3.79 -13.36
C GLN A 170 6.15 -5.30 -13.61
N GLY A 171 6.85 -5.72 -14.65
CA GLY A 171 7.35 -7.09 -14.73
C GLY A 171 8.29 -7.35 -13.56
N THR A 172 8.00 -8.39 -12.77
CA THR A 172 8.84 -9.03 -11.74
C THR A 172 9.37 -8.16 -10.59
N ILE A 173 9.22 -8.67 -9.37
CA ILE A 173 9.70 -8.05 -8.11
C ILE A 173 11.21 -7.74 -8.11
N LEU A 174 12.00 -8.42 -8.95
CA LEU A 174 13.47 -8.31 -9.02
C LEU A 174 13.99 -6.98 -9.60
N ASP A 175 13.31 -6.39 -10.58
CA ASP A 175 13.77 -5.15 -11.28
C ASP A 175 13.85 -3.94 -10.32
N ARG A 176 13.18 -4.03 -9.16
CA ARG A 176 13.07 -2.98 -8.12
C ARG A 176 14.32 -2.83 -7.26
N ILE A 177 15.01 -3.94 -6.99
CA ILE A 177 16.23 -3.91 -6.18
C ILE A 177 17.32 -3.29 -7.03
N ASP A 178 17.45 -3.71 -8.28
CA ASP A 178 18.48 -3.24 -9.19
C ASP A 178 18.32 -1.74 -9.47
N TYR A 179 17.11 -1.25 -9.78
CA TYR A 179 16.88 0.18 -10.04
C TYR A 179 17.16 1.08 -8.81
N ASN A 180 16.66 0.71 -7.63
CA ASN A 180 16.90 1.52 -6.42
C ASN A 180 18.36 1.42 -5.95
N MET A 181 18.99 0.26 -6.12
CA MET A 181 20.41 0.07 -5.83
C MET A 181 21.26 0.94 -6.77
N GLU A 182 20.92 1.00 -8.05
CA GLU A 182 21.63 1.80 -9.05
C GLU A 182 21.53 3.31 -8.74
N ALA A 183 20.35 3.80 -8.35
CA ALA A 183 20.17 5.19 -7.90
C ALA A 183 21.01 5.49 -6.64
N VAL A 184 21.02 4.60 -5.65
CA VAL A 184 21.83 4.76 -4.42
C VAL A 184 23.34 4.74 -4.74
N VAL A 185 23.77 3.88 -5.65
CA VAL A 185 25.15 3.81 -6.13
C VAL A 185 25.55 5.12 -6.83
N GLU A 186 24.69 5.66 -7.70
CA GLU A 186 24.94 6.93 -8.40
C GLU A 186 25.05 8.11 -7.42
N HIS A 187 24.17 8.19 -6.42
CA HIS A 187 24.21 9.22 -5.39
C HIS A 187 25.45 9.12 -4.52
N THR A 188 25.84 7.90 -4.13
CA THR A 188 27.04 7.66 -3.32
C THR A 188 28.30 8.07 -4.10
N LYS A 189 28.37 7.70 -5.39
CA LYS A 189 29.48 8.10 -6.28
C LYS A 189 29.59 9.61 -6.43
N THR A 190 28.45 10.30 -6.53
CA THR A 190 28.41 11.76 -6.62
C THR A 190 28.82 12.42 -5.30
N GLY A 191 28.36 11.89 -4.17
CA GLY A 191 28.76 12.34 -2.83
C GLY A 191 30.26 12.18 -2.59
N ILE A 192 30.85 11.05 -3.00
CA ILE A 192 32.31 10.80 -2.92
C ILE A 192 33.08 11.84 -3.74
N LYS A 193 32.64 12.16 -4.96
CA LYS A 193 33.28 13.21 -5.78
C LYS A 193 33.24 14.59 -5.12
N GLN A 194 32.14 14.93 -4.46
CA GLN A 194 32.03 16.20 -3.74
C GLN A 194 32.95 16.24 -2.51
N LEU A 195 33.05 15.14 -1.76
CA LEU A 195 33.98 15.01 -0.64
C LEU A 195 35.45 15.11 -1.11
N GLU A 196 35.83 14.47 -2.21
CA GLU A 196 37.18 14.57 -2.77
C GLU A 196 37.50 16.01 -3.20
N LYS A 197 36.53 16.71 -3.81
CA LYS A 197 36.69 18.11 -4.19
C LYS A 197 36.84 19.00 -2.95
N ALA A 198 36.09 18.74 -1.88
CA ALA A 198 36.19 19.45 -0.61
C ALA A 198 37.55 19.21 0.06
N GLU A 199 38.03 17.98 0.10
CA GLU A 199 39.35 17.62 0.63
C GLU A 199 40.48 18.31 -0.16
N ARG A 200 40.43 18.29 -1.50
CA ARG A 200 41.39 19.02 -2.35
C ARG A 200 41.35 20.52 -2.10
N SER A 201 40.16 21.08 -1.90
CA SER A 201 39.99 22.50 -1.55
C SER A 201 40.60 22.81 -0.18
N GLN A 202 40.40 21.94 0.82
CA GLN A 202 40.94 22.09 2.17
C GLN A 202 42.47 21.93 2.21
N LYS A 203 43.04 21.00 1.43
CA LYS A 203 44.50 20.84 1.29
C LYS A 203 45.17 22.00 0.55
N SER A 204 44.40 22.80 -0.20
CA SER A 204 44.98 23.94 -0.90
C SER A 204 45.41 25.01 0.11
N ALA A 205 46.68 25.38 0.14
CA ALA A 205 47.21 26.44 1.01
C ALA A 205 46.78 27.87 0.59
N ARG A 206 45.79 27.98 -0.30
CA ARG A 206 45.30 29.24 -0.86
C ARG A 206 44.70 30.18 0.20
N PRO A 207 43.78 29.74 1.09
CA PRO A 207 43.33 30.57 2.21
C PRO A 207 44.48 30.96 3.14
N LEU A 208 45.46 30.08 3.38
CA LEU A 208 46.60 30.35 4.25
C LEU A 208 47.52 31.45 3.69
N LYS A 209 47.76 31.46 2.37
CA LYS A 209 48.51 32.53 1.68
C LYS A 209 47.78 33.88 1.76
N CYS A 210 46.45 33.87 1.64
CA CYS A 210 45.63 35.08 1.77
C CYS A 210 45.71 35.67 3.18
N ILE A 211 45.57 34.81 4.22
CA ILE A 211 45.71 35.21 5.63
C ILE A 211 47.12 35.76 5.90
N GLY A 212 48.17 35.10 5.40
CA GLY A 212 49.55 35.58 5.56
C GLY A 212 49.78 36.96 4.92
N CYS A 213 49.22 37.20 3.73
CA CYS A 213 49.29 38.51 3.06
C CYS A 213 48.58 39.60 3.87
N LEU A 214 47.39 39.31 4.41
CA LEU A 214 46.64 40.24 5.26
C LEU A 214 47.40 40.59 6.54
N LEU A 215 48.02 39.61 7.19
CA LEU A 215 48.84 39.87 8.39
C LEU A 215 50.06 40.74 8.08
N ALA A 216 50.72 40.50 6.94
CA ALA A 216 51.85 41.30 6.50
C ALA A 216 51.47 42.77 6.24
N THR A 217 50.31 43.03 5.60
CA THR A 217 49.85 44.41 5.36
C THR A 217 49.49 45.13 6.66
N ILE A 218 48.85 44.45 7.60
CA ILE A 218 48.57 45.00 8.94
C ILE A 218 49.87 45.38 9.66
N MET A 219 50.89 44.52 9.64
CA MET A 219 52.19 44.81 10.25
C MET A 219 52.87 46.04 9.65
N ILE A 220 52.82 46.18 8.31
CA ILE A 220 53.38 47.36 7.62
C ILE A 220 52.66 48.65 8.05
N LEU A 221 51.33 48.62 8.11
CA LEU A 221 50.54 49.79 8.54
C LEU A 221 50.83 50.18 9.99
N LEU A 222 51.00 49.20 10.89
CA LEU A 222 51.38 49.44 12.29
C LEU A 222 52.78 50.07 12.39
N LEU A 223 53.75 49.60 11.61
CA LEU A 223 55.10 50.18 11.58
C LEU A 223 55.08 51.64 11.11
N ILE A 224 54.32 51.95 10.05
CA ILE A 224 54.15 53.32 9.56
C ILE A 224 53.53 54.21 10.64
N LEU A 225 52.52 53.71 11.36
CA LEU A 225 51.86 54.46 12.43
C LEU A 225 52.82 54.76 13.59
N VAL A 226 53.60 53.77 14.03
CA VAL A 226 54.59 53.95 15.10
C VAL A 226 55.70 54.92 14.67
N MET A 227 56.22 54.79 13.45
CA MET A 227 57.23 55.71 12.92
C MET A 227 56.70 57.15 12.85
N LYS A 228 55.45 57.33 12.37
CA LYS A 228 54.80 58.64 12.32
C LYS A 228 54.54 59.23 13.71
N HIS A 229 54.20 58.42 14.71
CA HIS A 229 53.97 58.93 16.06
C HIS A 229 55.30 59.33 16.75
N ARG A 230 56.40 58.66 16.40
CA ARG A 230 57.70 58.88 17.01
C ARG A 230 58.50 60.05 16.41
N HIS A 231 58.09 60.50 15.22
CA HIS A 231 58.62 61.69 14.53
C HIS A 231 57.76 62.92 14.79
#